data_AF-A0A058ZRQ0-F1
#
_entry.id   AF-A0A058ZRQ0-F1
#
_cell.length_a   1.000
_cell.length_b   1.000
_cell.length_c   1.000
_cell.angle_alpha   90.00
_cell.angle_beta   90.00
_cell.angle_gamma   90.00
#
_symmetry.space_group_name_H-M   'P 1'
#
loop_
_entity.id
_entity.type
_entity.pdbx_description
1 polymer ?
#
loop_
_entity_poly.entity_id
_entity_poly.type
_entity_poly.pdbx_seq_one_letter_code
_entity_poly.pdbx_strand_id
1 'polypeptide(L)'
;KEAKILFLGLDNAGKTTLLRILKDERLVQHQPTQFPTSEELRVGKIKLRAFDFSGRQIAHRAWPDYYTKVDAVAYLVDASDQERFAESKRELDALLSDEALANVPFLVLGNKIDIPHAASEDELQYHLGLTEFTTGKGKVNFADQTVRPLEVFMCSVVRKMGYGEGLKWISQYIKY
;
A
#
# COMPACT_ATOMS: atom_id res chain seq x y z
N LYS A 1 6.58 -5.52 -20.86
CA LYS A 1 5.90 -4.31 -20.36
C LYS A 1 6.29 -4.12 -18.89
N GLU A 2 6.55 -2.87 -18.46
CA GLU A 2 6.92 -2.56 -17.08
C GLU A 2 5.65 -2.24 -16.29
N ALA A 3 5.51 -2.81 -15.10
CA ALA A 3 4.36 -2.56 -14.22
C ALA A 3 4.71 -1.53 -13.13
N LYS A 4 3.89 -0.49 -12.94
CA LYS A 4 4.08 0.59 -11.98
C LYS A 4 3.21 0.38 -10.73
N ILE A 5 3.82 -0.04 -9.62
CA ILE A 5 3.14 -0.10 -8.31
C ILE A 5 3.52 1.11 -7.48
N LEU A 6 2.51 1.79 -6.94
CA LEU A 6 2.64 2.98 -6.12
C LEU A 6 2.52 2.62 -4.62
N PHE A 7 3.59 2.79 -3.84
CA PHE A 7 3.50 2.63 -2.38
C PHE A 7 3.13 3.95 -1.70
N LEU A 8 2.04 3.93 -0.94
CA LEU A 8 1.45 5.07 -0.24
C LEU A 8 1.16 4.71 1.22
N GLY A 9 0.75 5.68 2.04
CA GLY A 9 0.48 5.51 3.46
C GLY A 9 1.09 6.64 4.30
N LEU A 10 0.66 6.74 5.56
CA LEU A 10 1.17 7.74 6.49
C LEU A 10 2.69 7.61 6.71
N ASP A 11 3.31 8.65 7.25
CA ASP A 11 4.67 8.55 7.76
C ASP A 11 4.78 7.43 8.80
N ASN A 12 5.99 6.85 8.88
CA ASN A 12 6.30 5.73 9.76
C ASN A 12 5.54 4.41 9.46
N ALA A 13 4.65 4.34 8.46
CA ALA A 13 3.95 3.11 8.10
C ALA A 13 4.87 1.99 7.56
N GLY A 14 6.12 2.31 7.19
CA GLY A 14 7.13 1.33 6.75
C GLY A 14 7.35 1.24 5.24
N LYS A 15 6.89 2.23 4.47
CA LYS A 15 7.00 2.29 2.99
C LYS A 15 8.45 2.19 2.51
N THR A 16 9.31 3.07 3.03
CA THR A 16 10.74 3.13 2.70
C THR A 16 11.48 1.85 3.14
N THR A 17 11.12 1.29 4.29
CA THR A 17 11.68 0.00 4.74
C THR A 17 11.31 -1.12 3.79
N LEU A 18 10.05 -1.20 3.36
CA LEU A 18 9.60 -2.22 2.41
C LEU A 18 10.32 -2.08 1.07
N LEU A 19 10.43 -0.87 0.53
CA LEU A 19 11.20 -0.63 -0.69
C LEU A 19 12.65 -1.12 -0.60
N ARG A 20 13.33 -0.82 0.51
CA ARG A 20 14.73 -1.24 0.70
C ARG A 20 14.88 -2.74 0.78
N ILE A 21 13.96 -3.42 1.46
CA ILE A 21 13.96 -4.89 1.51
C ILE A 21 13.75 -5.47 0.11
N LEU A 22 12.87 -4.87 -0.70
CA LEU A 22 12.66 -5.26 -2.10
C LEU A 22 13.86 -4.93 -3.00
N LYS A 23 14.67 -3.92 -2.64
CA LYS A 23 15.84 -3.46 -3.41
C LYS A 23 17.09 -4.28 -3.17
N ASP A 24 17.45 -4.48 -1.89
CA ASP A 24 18.80 -4.89 -1.51
C ASP A 24 18.87 -6.22 -0.74
N GLU A 25 17.73 -6.88 -0.47
CA GLU A 25 17.61 -8.03 0.46
C GLU A 25 18.16 -7.78 1.89
N ARG A 26 18.79 -6.63 2.18
CA ARG A 26 19.44 -6.26 3.44
C ARG A 26 18.72 -5.10 4.12
N LEU A 27 18.41 -5.28 5.41
CA LEU A 27 17.80 -4.27 6.28
C LEU A 27 18.89 -3.32 6.80
N VAL A 28 18.91 -2.07 6.31
CA VAL A 28 19.66 -0.98 6.96
C VAL A 28 18.64 -0.03 7.61
N GLN A 29 18.72 0.10 8.93
CA GLN A 29 17.85 0.94 9.77
C GLN A 29 18.21 2.42 9.55
N HIS A 30 17.24 3.31 9.30
CA HIS A 30 17.48 4.75 9.14
C HIS A 30 16.41 5.61 9.83
N GLN A 31 16.76 6.87 10.08
CA GLN A 31 15.94 7.90 10.72
C GLN A 31 14.70 8.32 9.88
N PRO A 32 13.65 8.87 10.52
CA PRO A 32 12.44 9.37 9.85
C PRO A 32 12.77 10.43 8.79
N THR A 33 12.17 10.33 7.60
CA THR A 33 12.50 11.20 6.45
C THR A 33 11.71 12.52 6.52
N GLN A 34 12.42 13.65 6.51
CA GLN A 34 11.87 15.01 6.70
C GLN A 34 11.31 15.67 5.41
N PHE A 35 11.53 15.08 4.22
CA PHE A 35 11.10 15.63 2.92
C PHE A 35 10.51 14.54 2.02
N PRO A 36 9.56 14.87 1.12
CA PRO A 36 8.98 13.88 0.21
C PRO A 36 10.02 13.40 -0.80
N THR A 37 10.47 12.16 -0.64
CA THR A 37 11.37 11.48 -1.58
C THR A 37 10.57 10.46 -2.40
N SER A 38 10.74 10.51 -3.72
CA SER A 38 10.29 9.43 -4.61
C SER A 38 11.44 8.47 -4.86
N GLU A 39 11.33 7.26 -4.34
CA GLU A 39 12.29 6.20 -4.64
C GLU A 39 11.70 5.26 -5.70
N GLU A 40 12.43 5.10 -6.81
CA GLU A 40 12.08 4.19 -7.90
C GLU A 40 12.98 2.96 -7.85
N LEU A 41 12.38 1.79 -7.92
CA LEU A 41 13.05 0.50 -7.90
C LEU A 41 12.57 -0.36 -9.06
N ARG A 42 13.45 -1.17 -9.65
CA ARG A 42 13.07 -2.25 -10.56
C ARG A 42 13.30 -3.60 -9.90
N VAL A 43 12.24 -4.39 -9.74
CA VAL A 43 12.29 -5.79 -9.29
C VAL A 43 11.84 -6.66 -10.46
N GLY A 44 12.81 -7.29 -11.14
CA GLY A 44 12.55 -8.02 -12.38
C GLY A 44 11.93 -7.12 -13.46
N LYS A 45 10.72 -7.44 -13.92
CA LYS A 45 9.96 -6.65 -14.91
C LYS A 45 9.04 -5.58 -14.28
N ILE A 46 9.00 -5.49 -12.95
CA ILE A 46 8.11 -4.59 -12.22
C ILE A 46 8.91 -3.35 -11.80
N LYS A 47 8.36 -2.17 -12.11
CA LYS A 47 8.88 -0.86 -11.75
C LYS A 47 8.10 -0.33 -10.54
N LEU A 48 8.68 -0.46 -9.37
CA LEU A 48 8.10 0.00 -8.12
C LEU A 48 8.42 1.49 -7.91
N ARG A 49 7.45 2.28 -7.50
CA ARG A 49 7.67 3.65 -7.01
C ARG A 49 7.02 3.79 -5.64
N ALA A 50 7.78 4.12 -4.61
CA ALA A 50 7.16 4.64 -3.39
C ALA A 50 7.29 6.14 -3.33
N PHE A 51 6.30 6.72 -2.67
CA PHE A 51 6.32 8.10 -2.27
C PHE A 51 6.23 8.13 -0.77
N ASP A 52 7.26 8.69 -0.12
CA ASP A 52 7.14 9.01 1.29
C ASP A 52 6.44 10.35 1.43
N PHE A 53 5.11 10.31 1.56
CA PHE A 53 4.36 11.47 1.99
C PHE A 53 4.37 11.48 3.53
N SER A 54 5.21 12.33 4.11
CA SER A 54 5.14 12.66 5.53
C SER A 54 4.27 13.89 5.76
N GLY A 55 3.32 13.80 6.70
CA GLY A 55 2.38 14.86 7.08
C GLY A 55 0.99 14.79 6.45
N ARG A 56 0.10 15.68 6.92
CA ARG A 56 -1.28 15.85 6.41
C ARG A 56 -1.28 16.09 4.90
N GLN A 57 -2.22 15.45 4.19
CA GLN A 57 -2.56 15.66 2.76
C GLN A 57 -1.70 14.88 1.75
N ILE A 58 -1.72 13.55 1.84
CA ILE A 58 -1.16 12.65 0.81
C ILE A 58 -1.89 12.86 -0.51
N ALA A 59 -3.23 12.92 -0.47
CA ALA A 59 -4.07 13.06 -1.66
C ALA A 59 -3.93 14.43 -2.38
N HIS A 60 -3.71 15.53 -1.65
CA HIS A 60 -3.55 16.86 -2.29
C HIS A 60 -2.14 17.10 -2.84
N ARG A 61 -1.15 16.32 -2.42
CA ARG A 61 0.27 16.46 -2.85
C ARG A 61 0.70 15.42 -3.87
N ALA A 62 -0.06 14.35 -4.04
CA ALA A 62 0.13 13.42 -5.14
C ALA A 62 -0.36 14.09 -6.44
N TRP A 63 0.57 14.75 -7.14
CA TRP A 63 0.25 15.47 -8.36
C TRP A 63 -0.34 14.55 -9.45
N PRO A 64 -1.22 15.08 -10.33
CA PRO A 64 -1.75 14.38 -11.51
C PRO A 64 -0.66 13.69 -12.38
N ASP A 65 0.55 14.25 -12.39
CA ASP A 65 1.71 13.69 -13.11
C ASP A 65 2.23 12.37 -12.51
N TYR A 66 1.95 12.07 -11.24
CA TYR A 66 2.36 10.82 -10.60
C TYR A 66 1.39 9.67 -10.85
N TYR A 67 0.09 9.96 -11.00
CA TYR A 67 -0.95 8.97 -11.27
C TYR A 67 -1.00 8.50 -12.72
N THR A 68 -0.44 9.28 -13.66
CA THR A 68 -0.32 8.80 -15.04
C THR A 68 0.48 7.49 -15.07
N LYS A 69 -0.18 6.44 -15.57
CA LYS A 69 0.35 5.09 -15.79
C LYS A 69 0.63 4.27 -14.51
N VAL A 70 -0.08 4.49 -13.40
CA VAL A 70 -0.03 3.57 -12.24
C VAL A 70 -0.86 2.32 -12.54
N ASP A 71 -0.27 1.14 -12.40
CA ASP A 71 -0.95 -0.15 -12.61
C ASP A 71 -1.56 -0.70 -11.31
N ALA A 72 -1.06 -0.29 -10.14
CA ALA A 72 -1.52 -0.76 -8.84
C ALA A 72 -1.11 0.20 -7.69
N VAL A 73 -1.89 0.24 -6.61
CA VAL A 73 -1.53 0.96 -5.37
C VAL A 73 -1.34 -0.04 -4.23
N ALA A 74 -0.24 0.10 -3.49
CA ALA A 74 0.00 -0.58 -2.23
C ALA A 74 0.02 0.45 -1.08
N TYR A 75 -1.05 0.49 -0.29
CA TYR A 75 -1.22 1.43 0.81
C TYR A 75 -0.82 0.78 2.14
N LEU A 76 0.22 1.28 2.80
CA LEU A 76 0.71 0.76 4.07
C LEU A 76 0.07 1.49 5.24
N VAL A 77 -0.32 0.72 6.26
CA VAL A 77 -0.84 1.21 7.53
C VAL A 77 0.00 0.63 8.66
N ASP A 78 0.36 1.46 9.64
CA ASP A 78 1.00 1.00 10.87
C ASP A 78 -0.05 0.37 11.79
N ALA A 79 -0.16 -0.96 11.83
CA ALA A 79 -1.15 -1.67 12.63
C ALA A 79 -0.94 -1.49 14.15
N SER A 80 0.24 -1.03 14.59
CA SER A 80 0.50 -0.74 16.01
C SER A 80 0.07 0.65 16.45
N ASP A 81 -0.25 1.54 15.51
CA ASP A 81 -0.55 2.95 15.76
C ASP A 81 -2.05 3.24 15.57
N GLN A 82 -2.85 2.67 16.46
CA GLN A 82 -4.32 2.73 16.39
C GLN A 82 -4.86 4.16 16.48
N GLU A 83 -4.16 5.06 17.17
CA GLU A 83 -4.54 6.48 17.30
C GLU A 83 -4.59 7.19 15.93
N ARG A 84 -3.76 6.75 14.98
CA ARG A 84 -3.69 7.34 13.63
C ARG A 84 -4.52 6.59 12.57
N PHE A 85 -5.30 5.57 12.94
CA PHE A 85 -6.19 4.89 11.98
C PHE A 85 -7.21 5.83 11.35
N ALA A 86 -7.79 6.77 12.11
CA ALA A 86 -8.72 7.76 11.56
C ALA A 86 -8.06 8.72 10.56
N GLU A 87 -6.77 9.01 10.73
CA GLU A 87 -5.99 9.78 9.75
C GLU A 87 -5.69 8.94 8.51
N SER A 88 -5.27 7.69 8.69
CA SER A 88 -4.98 6.79 7.58
C SER A 88 -6.23 6.51 6.74
N LYS A 89 -7.39 6.30 7.37
CA LYS A 89 -8.68 6.16 6.69
C LYS A 89 -8.99 7.35 5.79
N ARG A 90 -8.85 8.58 6.31
CA ARG A 90 -9.15 9.79 5.53
C ARG A 90 -8.28 9.91 4.28
N GLU A 91 -7.00 9.58 4.39
CA GLU A 91 -6.09 9.59 3.23
C GLU A 91 -6.42 8.44 2.26
N LEU A 92 -6.75 7.26 2.76
CA LEU A 92 -7.19 6.14 1.91
C LEU A 92 -8.49 6.47 1.17
N ASP A 93 -9.50 7.00 1.85
CA ASP A 93 -10.79 7.42 1.25
C ASP A 93 -10.58 8.45 0.14
N ALA A 94 -9.66 9.40 0.35
CA ALA A 94 -9.33 10.41 -0.66
C ALA A 94 -8.68 9.78 -1.90
N LEU A 95 -7.78 8.81 -1.73
CA LEU A 95 -7.18 8.04 -2.84
C LEU A 95 -8.21 7.18 -3.56
N LEU A 96 -9.12 6.55 -2.81
CA LEU A 96 -10.17 5.69 -3.35
C LEU A 96 -11.24 6.48 -4.11
N SER A 97 -11.39 7.78 -3.82
CA SER A 97 -12.34 8.69 -4.49
C SER A 97 -11.72 9.45 -5.66
N ASP A 98 -10.41 9.31 -5.91
CA ASP A 98 -9.72 9.97 -7.02
C ASP A 98 -10.08 9.30 -8.36
N GLU A 99 -10.59 10.08 -9.30
CA GLU A 99 -10.97 9.61 -10.65
C GLU A 99 -9.78 9.00 -11.41
N ALA A 100 -8.56 9.50 -11.18
CA ALA A 100 -7.35 8.96 -11.81
C ALA A 100 -7.02 7.53 -11.34
N LEU A 101 -7.56 7.12 -10.18
CA LEU A 101 -7.34 5.82 -9.55
C LEU A 101 -8.59 4.93 -9.53
N ALA A 102 -9.68 5.35 -10.19
CA ALA A 102 -10.97 4.65 -10.16
C ALA A 102 -10.89 3.16 -10.55
N ASN A 103 -10.04 2.83 -11.53
CA ASN A 103 -9.85 1.46 -12.04
C ASN A 103 -8.55 0.80 -11.58
N VAL A 104 -7.80 1.44 -10.68
CA VAL A 104 -6.51 0.93 -10.21
C VAL A 104 -6.76 0.01 -9.01
N PRO A 105 -6.23 -1.22 -8.99
CA PRO A 105 -6.38 -2.12 -7.84
C PRO A 105 -5.61 -1.60 -6.61
N PHE A 106 -6.16 -1.83 -5.42
CA PHE A 106 -5.57 -1.42 -4.14
C PHE A 106 -5.22 -2.64 -3.28
N LEU A 107 -3.99 -2.67 -2.78
CA LEU A 107 -3.54 -3.57 -1.73
C LEU A 107 -3.31 -2.76 -0.47
N VAL A 108 -4.00 -3.07 0.61
CA VAL A 108 -3.73 -2.49 1.94
C VAL A 108 -2.82 -3.43 2.71
N LEU A 109 -1.70 -2.92 3.21
CA LEU A 109 -0.74 -3.66 4.02
C LEU A 109 -0.79 -3.17 5.46
N GLY A 110 -1.39 -3.97 6.36
CA GLY A 110 -1.33 -3.75 7.80
C GLY A 110 0.03 -4.16 8.35
N ASN A 111 0.97 -3.24 8.39
CA ASN A 111 2.36 -3.49 8.76
C ASN A 111 2.58 -3.44 10.28
N LYS A 112 3.73 -3.97 10.74
CA LYS A 112 4.21 -3.98 12.12
C LYS A 112 3.45 -4.92 13.07
N ILE A 113 2.93 -6.03 12.54
CA ILE A 113 2.30 -7.08 13.36
C ILE A 113 3.26 -7.79 14.32
N ASP A 114 4.57 -7.50 14.23
CA ASP A 114 5.56 -7.96 15.18
C ASP A 114 5.58 -7.18 16.50
N ILE A 115 4.90 -6.03 16.55
CA ILE A 115 4.81 -5.19 17.75
C ILE A 115 3.64 -5.70 18.62
N PRO A 116 3.84 -5.87 19.94
CA PRO A 116 2.74 -6.17 20.85
C PRO A 116 1.60 -5.16 20.71
N HIS A 117 0.35 -5.63 20.75
CA HIS A 117 -0.87 -4.80 20.58
C HIS A 117 -1.10 -4.26 19.16
N ALA A 118 -0.36 -4.75 18.16
CA ALA A 118 -0.73 -4.50 16.76
C ALA A 118 -2.16 -5.03 16.50
N ALA A 119 -2.96 -4.22 15.81
CA ALA A 119 -4.32 -4.54 15.45
C ALA A 119 -4.38 -5.81 14.58
N SER A 120 -5.41 -6.61 14.81
CA SER A 120 -5.81 -7.70 13.93
C SER A 120 -6.27 -7.18 12.56
N GLU A 121 -6.37 -8.09 11.60
CA GLU A 121 -6.90 -7.77 10.28
C GLU A 121 -8.34 -7.22 10.35
N ASP A 122 -9.18 -7.83 11.18
CA ASP A 122 -10.59 -7.43 11.35
C ASP A 122 -10.71 -6.03 11.96
N GLU A 123 -9.90 -5.73 12.98
CA GLU A 123 -9.84 -4.39 13.58
C GLU A 123 -9.37 -3.35 12.56
N LEU A 124 -8.32 -3.67 11.80
CA LEU A 124 -7.81 -2.76 10.77
C LEU A 124 -8.86 -2.52 9.68
N GLN A 125 -9.53 -3.56 9.20
CA GLN A 125 -10.62 -3.43 8.23
C GLN A 125 -11.77 -2.58 8.78
N TYR A 126 -12.19 -2.81 10.02
CA TYR A 126 -13.23 -2.03 10.67
C TYR A 126 -12.85 -0.55 10.76
N HIS A 127 -11.66 -0.24 11.26
CA HIS A 127 -11.21 1.13 11.44
C HIS A 127 -10.97 1.88 10.13
N LEU A 128 -10.59 1.19 9.06
CA LEU A 128 -10.44 1.77 7.73
C LEU A 128 -11.77 1.80 6.95
N GLY A 129 -12.84 1.21 7.49
CA GLY A 129 -14.15 1.12 6.81
C GLY A 129 -14.13 0.20 5.59
N LEU A 130 -13.35 -0.88 5.63
CA LEU A 130 -13.14 -1.80 4.51
C LEU A 130 -13.89 -3.12 4.64
N THR A 131 -14.58 -3.38 5.76
CA THR A 131 -15.22 -4.66 6.09
C THR A 131 -16.12 -5.23 4.98
N GLU A 132 -16.80 -4.38 4.20
CA GLU A 132 -17.69 -4.79 3.11
C GLU A 132 -17.16 -4.42 1.71
N PHE A 133 -15.93 -3.92 1.63
CA PHE A 133 -15.32 -3.42 0.39
C PHE A 133 -14.18 -4.30 -0.12
N THR A 134 -13.81 -5.35 0.63
CA THR A 134 -12.77 -6.30 0.21
C THR A 134 -13.31 -7.28 -0.82
N THR A 135 -12.48 -7.59 -1.83
CA THR A 135 -12.86 -8.46 -2.94
C THR A 135 -12.46 -9.93 -2.75
N GLY A 136 -11.83 -10.25 -1.61
CA GLY A 136 -11.32 -11.58 -1.31
C GLY A 136 -9.87 -11.80 -1.77
N LYS A 137 -9.13 -12.59 -0.98
CA LYS A 137 -7.73 -12.98 -1.23
C LYS A 137 -7.56 -14.04 -2.34
N GLY A 138 -8.67 -14.55 -2.88
CA GLY A 138 -8.68 -15.59 -3.92
C GLY A 138 -8.35 -15.08 -5.33
N LYS A 139 -8.36 -15.99 -6.30
CA LYS A 139 -8.29 -15.63 -7.72
C LYS A 139 -9.67 -15.16 -8.18
N VAL A 140 -9.85 -13.86 -8.35
CA VAL A 140 -11.08 -13.29 -8.91
C VAL A 140 -10.98 -13.27 -10.44
N ASN A 141 -12.04 -13.65 -11.16
CA ASN A 141 -12.05 -13.67 -12.62
C ASN A 141 -12.62 -12.34 -13.16
N PHE A 142 -11.85 -11.64 -14.00
CA PHE A 142 -12.12 -10.24 -14.38
C PHE A 142 -12.95 -10.07 -15.66
N ALA A 143 -13.66 -11.11 -16.10
CA ALA A 143 -14.56 -10.95 -17.22
C ALA A 143 -15.79 -10.09 -16.87
N ASP A 144 -16.24 -10.11 -15.60
CA ASP A 144 -17.63 -9.74 -15.27
C ASP A 144 -17.82 -8.76 -14.08
N GLN A 145 -16.78 -8.12 -13.54
CA GLN A 145 -16.95 -7.28 -12.34
C GLN A 145 -16.73 -5.78 -12.58
N THR A 146 -17.75 -5.01 -12.17
CA THR A 146 -17.78 -3.53 -12.04
C THR A 146 -17.07 -3.03 -10.78
N VAL A 147 -16.44 -3.91 -10.01
CA VAL A 147 -15.87 -3.62 -8.68
C VAL A 147 -14.35 -3.55 -8.75
N ARG A 148 -13.77 -2.48 -8.19
CA ARG A 148 -12.32 -2.30 -8.08
C ARG A 148 -11.72 -3.33 -7.11
N PRO A 149 -10.66 -4.07 -7.48
CA PRO A 149 -9.97 -4.98 -6.56
C PRO A 149 -9.42 -4.21 -5.36
N LEU A 150 -9.75 -4.66 -4.16
CA LEU A 150 -9.26 -4.13 -2.91
C LEU A 150 -9.14 -5.25 -1.89
N GLU A 151 -7.98 -5.38 -1.24
CA GLU A 151 -7.81 -6.37 -0.18
C GLU A 151 -6.76 -5.96 0.86
N VAL A 152 -6.91 -6.48 2.08
CA VAL A 152 -6.03 -6.25 3.22
C VAL A 152 -5.13 -7.46 3.46
N PHE A 153 -3.83 -7.23 3.68
CA PHE A 153 -2.88 -8.25 4.12
C PHE A 153 -2.07 -7.73 5.31
N MET A 154 -2.02 -8.52 6.37
CA MET A 154 -1.21 -8.21 7.54
C MET A 154 0.24 -8.63 7.32
N CYS A 155 1.19 -7.79 7.71
CA CYS A 155 2.60 -8.04 7.45
C CYS A 155 3.52 -7.49 8.55
N SER A 156 4.72 -8.05 8.61
CA SER A 156 5.84 -7.40 9.28
C SER A 156 6.97 -7.29 8.27
N VAL A 157 7.16 -6.07 7.79
CA VAL A 157 8.23 -5.75 6.85
C VAL A 157 9.59 -6.10 7.46
N VAL A 158 9.82 -5.75 8.72
CA VAL A 158 11.09 -6.02 9.42
C VAL A 158 11.35 -7.52 9.64
N ARG A 159 10.30 -8.33 9.82
CA ARG A 159 10.42 -9.79 9.90
C ARG A 159 10.33 -10.51 8.55
N LYS A 160 10.24 -9.76 7.44
CA LYS A 160 10.13 -10.31 6.08
C LYS A 160 8.91 -11.23 5.87
N MET A 161 7.76 -10.91 6.48
CA MET A 161 6.56 -11.76 6.48
C MET A 161 5.30 -11.04 5.98
N GLY A 162 4.41 -11.78 5.31
CA GLY A 162 3.06 -11.35 4.92
C GLY A 162 2.97 -10.48 3.65
N TYR A 163 3.85 -9.49 3.48
CA TYR A 163 3.74 -8.55 2.33
C TYR A 163 3.94 -9.23 0.96
N GLY A 164 4.67 -10.34 0.90
CA GLY A 164 4.87 -11.10 -0.33
C GLY A 164 3.58 -11.72 -0.87
N GLU A 165 2.68 -12.14 0.01
CA GLU A 165 1.37 -12.69 -0.37
C GLU A 165 0.47 -11.59 -0.94
N GLY A 166 0.45 -10.42 -0.31
CA GLY A 166 -0.27 -9.25 -0.82
C GLY A 166 0.25 -8.78 -2.18
N LEU A 167 1.58 -8.71 -2.35
CA LEU A 167 2.19 -8.36 -3.65
C LEU A 167 1.89 -9.41 -4.74
N LYS A 168 1.81 -10.69 -4.38
CA LYS A 168 1.39 -11.76 -5.28
C LYS A 168 -0.11 -11.70 -5.60
N TRP A 169 -0.94 -11.26 -4.65
CA TRP A 169 -2.37 -11.03 -4.88
C TRP A 169 -2.57 -9.90 -5.88
N ILE A 170 -1.98 -8.72 -5.65
CA ILE A 170 -2.20 -7.56 -6.52
C ILE A 170 -1.59 -7.72 -7.91
N SER A 171 -0.52 -8.50 -8.06
CA SER A 171 0.12 -8.74 -9.36
C SER A 171 -0.77 -9.49 -10.35
N GLN A 172 -1.81 -10.17 -9.88
CA GLN A 172 -2.81 -10.84 -10.73
C GLN A 172 -3.64 -9.83 -11.55
N TYR A 173 -3.72 -8.59 -11.09
CA TYR A 173 -4.51 -7.53 -11.71
C TYR A 173 -3.68 -6.63 -12.64
N ILE A 174 -2.35 -6.81 -12.66
CA ILE A 174 -1.44 -6.04 -13.47
C ILE A 174 -1.34 -6.66 -14.87
N LYS A 175 -1.78 -5.93 -15.90
CA LYS A 175 -1.77 -6.40 -17.29
C LYS A 175 -0.39 -6.25 -17.94
N TYR A 176 0.29 -7.38 -18.19
CA TYR A 176 1.58 -7.44 -18.90
C TYR A 176 1.53 -7.05 -20.38
#